data_AF-A0A973V4S9-F1
#
_entry.id   AF-A0A973V4S9-F1
#
_cell.length_a   1.000
_cell.length_b   1.000
_cell.length_c   1.000
_cell.angle_alpha   90.00
_cell.angle_beta   90.00
_cell.angle_gamma   90.00
#
_symmetry.space_group_name_H-M   'P 1'
#
loop_
_entity.id
_entity.type
_entity.pdbx_description
1 polymer ?
#
loop_
_entity_poly.entity_id
_entity_poly.type
_entity_poly.pdbx_seq_one_letter_code
_entity_poly.pdbx_strand_id
1 'polypeptide(L)'
;MSVSTPGEKREVNVVKTGKANAAGSKPGGSAKTASRPAVGGPRPGAGGKGRKPITPVKVTQQRSWGPIALLTAVILVAVGIVGFGAFFIVKDMRATAAAEEKQKAEEELEKKESATPWTQRAAAIQGIVNYRDQKPAWLTANHKAGKLSFAVTPPVGGDHNAAWQKCMGDVYNAPIANEHATHSLEHGAVWVTYDSKLDAAQVDKLKERVTGREYMFMSPVDNLGSPISLQAWGYQLKVDNADDARIDAFIRALRVNASMEQGATCSGGITRTGTTPFDVGS
;
A
#
# COMPACT_ATOMS: atom_id res chain seq x y z
N MET A 1 10.20 45.31 -20.11
CA MET A 1 11.66 45.36 -19.89
C MET A 1 12.11 43.96 -19.50
N SER A 2 12.89 43.33 -20.35
CA SER A 2 13.46 42.00 -20.15
C SER A 2 14.69 42.08 -19.25
N VAL A 3 14.82 41.19 -18.28
CA VAL A 3 16.11 40.79 -17.72
C VAL A 3 16.11 39.28 -17.48
N SER A 4 16.88 38.59 -18.32
CA SER A 4 17.25 37.18 -18.21
C SER A 4 18.38 37.01 -17.20
N THR A 5 18.36 35.93 -16.42
CA THR A 5 19.60 35.26 -15.99
C THR A 5 19.31 33.74 -15.89
N PRO A 6 20.10 32.88 -16.57
CA PRO A 6 19.94 31.43 -16.57
C PRO A 6 21.00 30.72 -15.72
N GLY A 7 20.71 29.49 -15.27
CA GLY A 7 21.77 28.54 -14.87
C GLY A 7 21.36 27.52 -13.82
N GLU A 8 21.17 26.27 -14.24
CA GLU A 8 21.80 25.04 -13.69
C GLU A 8 20.91 23.84 -14.06
N LYS A 9 21.21 23.21 -15.21
CA LYS A 9 20.58 21.94 -15.61
C LYS A 9 21.49 20.80 -15.17
N ARG A 10 20.99 19.93 -14.29
CA ARG A 10 21.63 18.65 -13.96
C ARG A 10 21.47 17.68 -15.15
N GLU A 11 22.58 17.37 -15.80
CA GLU A 11 22.68 16.30 -16.79
C GLU A 11 22.73 14.93 -16.10
N VAL A 12 21.90 13.99 -16.59
CA VAL A 12 21.89 12.60 -16.15
C VAL A 12 22.61 11.79 -17.23
N ASN A 13 23.77 11.22 -16.87
CA ASN A 13 24.58 10.42 -17.78
C ASN A 13 23.89 9.10 -18.16
N VAL A 14 23.55 8.97 -19.44
CA VAL A 14 23.09 7.72 -20.06
C VAL A 14 24.31 7.00 -20.63
N VAL A 15 24.68 5.86 -20.07
CA VAL A 15 25.73 4.99 -20.64
C VAL A 15 25.10 4.11 -21.73
N LYS A 16 25.31 4.49 -22.99
CA LYS A 16 25.13 3.62 -24.18
C LYS A 16 26.44 2.86 -24.43
N THR A 17 26.41 1.53 -24.34
CA THR A 17 27.51 0.69 -24.83
C THR A 17 27.37 0.46 -26.33
N GLY A 18 28.24 1.13 -27.10
CA GLY A 18 28.41 0.95 -28.54
C GLY A 18 29.31 -0.24 -28.89
N LYS A 19 28.98 -0.85 -30.02
CA LYS A 19 29.63 -1.99 -30.69
C LYS A 19 30.86 -1.53 -31.48
N ALA A 20 31.94 -2.32 -31.51
CA ALA A 20 33.00 -2.19 -32.52
C ALA A 20 33.48 -3.58 -32.98
N ASN A 21 33.51 -3.77 -34.30
CA ASN A 21 34.11 -4.90 -35.01
C ASN A 21 35.53 -4.52 -35.47
N ALA A 22 36.47 -5.48 -35.49
CA ALA A 22 37.52 -5.53 -36.50
C ALA A 22 38.13 -6.94 -36.64
N ALA A 23 38.32 -7.36 -37.89
CA ALA A 23 39.00 -8.55 -38.40
C ALA A 23 40.50 -8.57 -38.02
N GLY A 24 41.30 -9.63 -38.17
CA GLY A 24 41.19 -10.96 -38.76
C GLY A 24 42.60 -11.56 -38.84
N SER A 25 42.73 -12.89 -39.02
CA SER A 25 43.73 -13.60 -39.86
C SER A 25 43.97 -15.05 -39.39
N LYS A 26 43.75 -15.98 -40.33
CA LYS A 26 44.18 -17.39 -40.40
C LYS A 26 45.73 -17.48 -40.62
N PRO A 27 46.43 -18.64 -40.67
CA PRO A 27 46.03 -20.00 -41.12
C PRO A 27 46.56 -21.15 -40.23
N GLY A 28 46.40 -22.48 -40.45
CA GLY A 28 45.79 -23.33 -41.48
C GLY A 28 46.21 -24.81 -41.28
N GLY A 29 45.71 -25.75 -42.10
CA GLY A 29 46.22 -27.13 -42.26
C GLY A 29 45.35 -28.24 -41.62
N SER A 30 44.39 -28.86 -42.32
CA SER A 30 44.52 -30.01 -43.25
C SER A 30 44.67 -31.36 -42.52
N ALA A 31 43.58 -32.12 -42.31
CA ALA A 31 42.98 -33.12 -43.20
C ALA A 31 43.75 -34.46 -43.27
N LYS A 32 43.07 -35.57 -42.93
CA LYS A 32 42.73 -36.69 -43.85
C LYS A 32 42.20 -37.91 -43.08
N THR A 33 41.00 -38.33 -43.45
CA THR A 33 40.45 -39.68 -43.28
C THR A 33 40.70 -40.47 -44.57
N ALA A 34 41.06 -41.75 -44.44
CA ALA A 34 41.07 -42.70 -45.55
C ALA A 34 40.67 -44.10 -45.04
N SER A 35 39.97 -44.83 -45.91
CA SER A 35 39.18 -46.02 -45.64
C SER A 35 39.83 -47.30 -46.16
N ARG A 36 39.56 -48.43 -45.47
CA ARG A 36 39.47 -49.86 -45.94
C ARG A 36 40.79 -50.59 -46.32
N PRO A 37 40.82 -51.94 -46.49
CA PRO A 37 39.74 -52.96 -46.46
C PRO A 37 40.03 -54.32 -45.71
N ALA A 38 38.92 -55.06 -45.48
CA ALA A 38 38.63 -56.50 -45.65
C ALA A 38 39.63 -57.67 -45.36
N VAL A 39 39.11 -58.63 -44.57
CA VAL A 39 39.03 -60.11 -44.77
C VAL A 39 40.32 -60.97 -44.77
N GLY A 40 40.30 -62.05 -43.96
CA GLY A 40 40.89 -63.35 -44.36
C GLY A 40 41.50 -64.23 -43.26
N GLY A 41 40.79 -65.31 -42.88
CA GLY A 41 41.36 -66.66 -42.76
C GLY A 41 41.97 -67.14 -41.42
N PRO A 42 41.61 -68.34 -40.92
CA PRO A 42 42.15 -68.95 -39.69
C PRO A 42 43.30 -69.92 -39.97
N ARG A 43 44.16 -70.20 -38.97
CA ARG A 43 44.82 -71.52 -38.79
C ARG A 43 45.53 -71.68 -37.42
N PRO A 44 45.78 -72.94 -36.98
CA PRO A 44 45.93 -73.33 -35.58
C PRO A 44 47.37 -73.66 -35.17
N GLY A 45 47.58 -73.88 -33.86
CA GLY A 45 48.45 -74.95 -33.38
C GLY A 45 49.55 -74.56 -32.38
N ALA A 46 49.62 -75.37 -31.32
CA ALA A 46 50.70 -75.52 -30.31
C ALA A 46 50.88 -74.35 -29.33
N GLY A 47 51.05 -74.54 -28.02
CA GLY A 47 51.37 -75.73 -27.24
C GLY A 47 52.38 -75.31 -26.16
N GLY A 48 52.02 -75.46 -24.88
CA GLY A 48 53.00 -75.68 -23.81
C GLY A 48 53.29 -74.55 -22.80
N LYS A 49 53.11 -74.96 -21.54
CA LYS A 49 53.77 -74.53 -20.30
C LYS A 49 53.12 -73.40 -19.49
N GLY A 50 52.58 -73.83 -18.35
CA GLY A 50 51.84 -73.04 -17.39
C GLY A 50 52.64 -71.91 -16.75
N ARG A 51 51.93 -70.81 -16.53
CA ARG A 51 52.27 -69.79 -15.54
C ARG A 51 51.21 -69.85 -14.44
N LYS A 52 51.70 -69.75 -13.21
CA LYS A 52 50.99 -69.90 -11.93
C LYS A 52 49.71 -69.06 -11.89
N PRO A 53 48.64 -69.49 -11.19
CA PRO A 53 47.42 -68.71 -11.07
C PRO A 53 47.75 -67.38 -10.39
N ILE A 54 47.58 -66.28 -11.12
CA ILE A 54 47.55 -64.95 -10.53
C ILE A 54 46.22 -64.88 -9.79
N THR A 55 46.24 -64.96 -8.46
CA THR A 55 45.07 -64.70 -7.63
C THR A 55 44.49 -63.36 -8.03
N PRO A 56 43.17 -63.22 -8.28
CA PRO A 56 42.60 -61.91 -8.55
C PRO A 56 42.88 -61.04 -7.32
N VAL A 57 43.68 -59.98 -7.48
CA VAL A 57 43.75 -58.93 -6.47
C VAL A 57 42.34 -58.39 -6.40
N LYS A 58 41.66 -58.70 -5.30
CA LYS A 58 40.36 -58.13 -4.98
C LYS A 58 40.63 -56.65 -4.70
N VAL A 59 40.64 -55.83 -5.75
CA VAL A 59 40.63 -54.39 -5.60
C VAL A 59 39.26 -54.08 -5.02
N THR A 60 39.19 -54.01 -3.69
CA THR A 60 38.04 -53.41 -3.03
C THR A 60 38.14 -51.94 -3.40
N GLN A 61 37.51 -51.56 -4.51
CA GLN A 61 37.38 -50.15 -4.87
C GLN A 61 36.55 -49.51 -3.76
N GLN A 62 37.24 -48.98 -2.75
CA GLN A 62 36.64 -48.28 -1.63
C GLN A 62 35.84 -47.14 -2.23
N ARG A 63 34.51 -47.25 -2.19
CA ARG A 63 33.62 -46.22 -2.72
C ARG A 63 33.99 -44.90 -2.05
N SER A 64 34.44 -43.92 -2.82
CA SER A 64 34.90 -42.63 -2.30
C SER A 64 33.70 -41.80 -1.88
N TRP A 65 33.23 -42.02 -0.65
CA TRP A 65 32.06 -41.34 -0.09
C TRP A 65 32.27 -39.84 0.13
N GLY A 66 33.51 -39.37 0.31
CA GLY A 66 33.83 -37.95 0.51
C GLY A 66 33.35 -37.06 -0.66
N PRO A 67 33.77 -37.32 -1.91
CA PRO A 67 33.30 -36.60 -3.08
C PRO A 67 31.77 -36.68 -3.29
N ILE A 68 31.17 -37.83 -2.99
CA ILE A 68 29.72 -38.03 -3.15
C ILE A 68 28.96 -37.15 -2.16
N ALA A 69 29.35 -37.14 -0.89
CA ALA A 69 28.73 -36.32 0.15
C ALA A 69 28.86 -34.81 -0.11
N LEU A 70 30.00 -34.38 -0.67
CA LEU A 70 30.21 -32.99 -1.08
C LEU A 70 29.27 -32.60 -2.23
N LEU A 71 29.18 -33.44 -3.27
CA LEU A 71 28.30 -33.19 -4.41
C LEU A 71 26.82 -33.13 -3.98
N THR A 72 26.39 -34.01 -3.07
CA THR A 72 25.00 -33.96 -2.57
C THR A 72 24.73 -32.68 -1.78
N ALA A 73 25.67 -32.23 -0.94
CA ALA A 73 25.52 -30.98 -0.21
C ALA A 73 25.41 -29.76 -1.14
N VAL A 74 26.25 -29.68 -2.18
CA VAL A 74 26.20 -28.60 -3.18
C VAL A 74 24.88 -28.60 -3.94
N ILE A 75 24.38 -29.77 -4.33
CA ILE A 75 23.08 -29.90 -5.02
C ILE A 75 21.95 -29.40 -4.12
N LEU A 76 21.93 -29.77 -2.84
CA LEU A 76 20.90 -29.31 -1.90
C LEU A 76 20.93 -27.80 -1.70
N VAL A 77 22.11 -27.21 -1.57
CA VAL A 77 22.27 -25.75 -1.47
C VAL A 77 21.79 -25.06 -2.76
N ALA A 78 22.17 -25.58 -3.93
CA ALA A 78 21.74 -25.02 -5.21
C ALA A 78 20.21 -25.09 -5.39
N VAL A 79 19.58 -26.23 -5.03
CA VAL A 79 18.12 -26.38 -5.04
C VAL A 79 17.46 -25.42 -4.06
N GLY A 80 18.04 -25.23 -2.87
CA GLY A 80 17.57 -24.26 -1.89
C GLY A 80 17.59 -22.82 -2.41
N ILE A 81 18.68 -22.40 -3.05
CA ILE A 81 18.81 -21.04 -3.63
C ILE A 81 17.83 -20.85 -4.79
N VAL A 82 17.73 -21.80 -5.71
CA VAL A 82 16.81 -21.74 -6.85
C VAL A 82 15.35 -21.74 -6.38
N GLY A 83 15.01 -22.60 -5.41
CA GLY A 83 13.68 -22.66 -4.81
C GLY A 83 13.31 -21.36 -4.09
N PHE A 84 14.26 -20.77 -3.34
CA PHE A 84 14.08 -19.47 -2.69
C PHE A 84 13.88 -18.35 -3.71
N GLY A 85 14.72 -18.27 -4.75
CA GLY A 85 14.57 -17.29 -5.83
C GLY A 85 13.22 -17.40 -6.53
N ALA A 86 12.79 -18.61 -6.89
CA ALA A 86 11.49 -18.85 -7.51
C ALA A 86 10.32 -18.46 -6.56
N PHE A 87 10.44 -18.74 -5.26
CA PHE A 87 9.44 -18.35 -4.26
C PHE A 87 9.29 -16.83 -4.18
N PHE A 88 10.39 -16.07 -4.16
CA PHE A 88 10.34 -14.60 -4.13
C PHE A 88 9.74 -14.01 -5.41
N ILE A 89 10.08 -14.57 -6.58
CA ILE A 89 9.48 -14.14 -7.86
C ILE A 89 7.97 -14.40 -7.86
N VAL A 90 7.52 -15.58 -7.44
CA VAL A 90 6.08 -15.91 -7.39
C VAL A 90 5.35 -15.04 -6.36
N LYS A 91 5.96 -14.76 -5.20
CA LYS A 91 5.39 -13.86 -4.20
C LYS A 91 5.22 -12.44 -4.75
N ASP A 92 6.24 -11.94 -5.44
CA ASP A 92 6.22 -10.61 -6.05
C ASP A 92 5.18 -10.51 -7.16
N MET A 93 5.13 -11.49 -8.07
CA MET A 93 4.10 -11.57 -9.12
C MET A 93 2.66 -11.64 -8.56
N ARG A 94 2.45 -12.30 -7.42
CA ARG A 94 1.14 -12.33 -6.75
C ARG A 94 0.79 -10.99 -6.12
N ALA A 95 1.77 -10.30 -5.53
CA ALA A 95 1.57 -8.98 -4.97
C ALA A 95 1.25 -7.94 -6.06
N THR A 96 1.95 -7.98 -7.20
CA THR A 96 1.67 -7.11 -8.34
C THR A 96 0.31 -7.40 -8.95
N ALA A 97 -0.06 -8.67 -9.14
CA ALA A 97 -1.39 -9.03 -9.64
C ALA A 97 -2.51 -8.54 -8.71
N ALA A 98 -2.35 -8.68 -7.39
CA ALA A 98 -3.33 -8.18 -6.42
C ALA A 98 -3.42 -6.64 -6.42
N ALA A 99 -2.29 -5.94 -6.62
CA ALA A 99 -2.27 -4.49 -6.73
C ALA A 99 -2.96 -4.00 -8.02
N GLU A 100 -2.72 -4.66 -9.15
CA GLU A 100 -3.39 -4.35 -10.43
C GLU A 100 -4.90 -4.58 -10.38
N GLU A 101 -5.33 -5.67 -9.73
CA GLU A 101 -6.76 -5.94 -9.52
C GLU A 101 -7.41 -4.86 -8.66
N LYS A 102 -6.74 -4.47 -7.56
CA LYS A 102 -7.21 -3.39 -6.70
C LYS A 102 -7.30 -2.05 -7.45
N GLN A 103 -6.30 -1.71 -8.25
CA GLN A 103 -6.29 -0.49 -9.05
C GLN A 103 -7.45 -0.46 -10.06
N LYS A 104 -7.70 -1.57 -10.78
CA LYS A 104 -8.83 -1.68 -11.71
C LYS A 104 -10.17 -1.55 -10.99
N ALA A 105 -10.30 -2.14 -9.80
CA ALA A 105 -11.51 -2.02 -9.00
C ALA A 105 -11.76 -0.58 -8.52
N GLU A 106 -10.70 0.13 -8.11
CA GLU A 106 -10.77 1.54 -7.72
C GLU A 106 -11.11 2.44 -8.92
N GLU A 107 -10.53 2.22 -10.10
CA GLU A 107 -10.82 2.97 -11.32
C GLU A 107 -12.28 2.77 -11.80
N GLU A 108 -12.75 1.52 -11.82
CA GLU A 108 -14.14 1.19 -12.16
C GLU A 108 -15.13 1.80 -11.15
N LEU A 109 -14.76 1.82 -9.87
CA LEU A 109 -15.54 2.46 -8.82
C LEU A 109 -15.57 3.99 -9.02
N GLU A 110 -14.43 4.62 -9.26
CA GLU A 110 -14.33 6.06 -9.52
C GLU A 110 -15.13 6.46 -10.75
N LYS A 111 -15.09 5.67 -11.83
CA LYS A 111 -15.89 5.91 -13.04
C LYS A 111 -17.40 5.83 -12.76
N LYS A 112 -17.84 4.86 -11.95
CA LYS A 112 -19.25 4.75 -11.53
C LYS A 112 -19.66 5.89 -10.61
N GLU A 113 -18.78 6.26 -9.67
CA GLU A 113 -19.05 7.30 -8.69
C GLU A 113 -19.02 8.71 -9.30
N SER A 114 -18.14 8.99 -10.26
CA SER A 114 -18.05 10.28 -10.96
C SER A 114 -19.28 10.58 -11.83
N ALA A 115 -19.98 9.55 -12.30
CA ALA A 115 -21.26 9.70 -12.99
C ALA A 115 -22.44 9.98 -12.03
N THR A 116 -22.26 9.76 -10.74
CA THR A 116 -23.33 9.85 -9.73
C THR A 116 -23.11 11.06 -8.82
N PRO A 117 -24.07 12.00 -8.72
CA PRO A 117 -23.96 13.13 -7.80
C PRO A 117 -23.66 12.67 -6.37
N TRP A 118 -22.77 13.39 -5.68
CA TRP A 118 -22.32 12.99 -4.34
C TRP A 118 -23.46 12.87 -3.33
N THR A 119 -24.52 13.69 -3.48
CA THR A 119 -25.73 13.63 -2.65
C THR A 119 -26.47 12.31 -2.81
N GLN A 120 -26.56 11.79 -4.04
CA GLN A 120 -27.16 10.49 -4.32
C GLN A 120 -26.28 9.35 -3.80
N ARG A 121 -24.94 9.47 -3.93
CA ARG A 121 -24.01 8.50 -3.32
C ARG A 121 -24.14 8.48 -1.80
N ALA A 122 -24.23 9.64 -1.16
CA ALA A 122 -24.45 9.75 0.28
C ALA A 122 -25.79 9.12 0.70
N ALA A 123 -26.88 9.43 0.00
CA ALA A 123 -28.21 8.88 0.28
C ALA A 123 -28.28 7.33 0.13
N ALA A 124 -27.42 6.74 -0.69
CA ALA A 124 -27.32 5.29 -0.86
C ALA A 124 -26.59 4.59 0.31
N ILE A 125 -25.92 5.32 1.21
CA ILE A 125 -25.21 4.74 2.35
C ILE A 125 -26.22 4.33 3.41
N GLN A 126 -26.36 3.02 3.63
CA GLN A 126 -27.27 2.49 4.64
C GLN A 126 -26.91 2.98 6.05
N GLY A 127 -27.89 3.57 6.75
CA GLY A 127 -27.74 4.06 8.12
C GLY A 127 -27.12 5.45 8.24
N ILE A 128 -26.87 6.14 7.12
CA ILE A 128 -26.53 7.55 7.17
C ILE A 128 -27.71 8.38 7.66
N VAL A 129 -27.44 9.37 8.49
CA VAL A 129 -28.41 10.37 8.91
C VAL A 129 -28.12 11.67 8.16
N ASN A 130 -29.09 12.15 7.39
CA ASN A 130 -29.02 13.45 6.72
C ASN A 130 -29.78 14.51 7.54
N TYR A 131 -29.05 15.28 8.33
CA TYR A 131 -29.61 16.37 9.12
C TYR A 131 -29.97 17.60 8.28
N ARG A 132 -29.44 17.74 7.06
CA ARG A 132 -29.85 18.82 6.15
C ARG A 132 -31.33 18.69 5.78
N ASP A 133 -31.80 17.46 5.60
CA ASP A 133 -33.20 17.20 5.26
C ASP A 133 -34.06 17.10 6.53
N GLN A 134 -33.57 16.41 7.56
CA GLN A 134 -34.36 16.12 8.75
C GLN A 134 -34.48 17.30 9.72
N LYS A 135 -33.40 18.08 9.88
CA LYS A 135 -33.23 19.12 10.92
C LYS A 135 -32.37 20.29 10.43
N PRO A 136 -32.70 20.96 9.30
CA PRO A 136 -31.89 22.04 8.75
C PRO A 136 -31.66 23.20 9.74
N ALA A 137 -32.63 23.46 10.62
CA ALA A 137 -32.53 24.49 11.64
C ALA A 137 -31.40 24.26 12.67
N TRP A 138 -30.86 23.05 12.78
CA TRP A 138 -29.71 22.75 13.64
C TRP A 138 -28.36 23.11 12.99
N LEU A 139 -28.33 23.31 11.68
CA LEU A 139 -27.11 23.51 10.90
C LEU A 139 -26.86 25.01 10.64
N THR A 140 -26.95 25.81 11.70
CA THR A 140 -26.48 27.20 11.66
C THR A 140 -24.95 27.24 11.45
N ALA A 141 -24.42 28.41 11.08
CA ALA A 141 -23.02 28.58 10.67
C ALA A 141 -22.39 29.84 11.27
N ASN A 142 -22.86 30.28 12.45
CA ASN A 142 -22.28 31.48 13.06
C ASN A 142 -21.03 31.14 13.86
N HIS A 143 -19.98 31.94 13.68
CA HIS A 143 -18.78 31.85 14.52
C HIS A 143 -19.02 32.50 15.89
N LYS A 144 -18.89 31.72 16.97
CA LYS A 144 -19.07 32.13 18.36
C LYS A 144 -17.90 31.65 19.22
N ALA A 145 -17.45 32.53 20.11
CA ALA A 145 -16.40 32.22 21.08
C ALA A 145 -16.93 31.35 22.24
N GLY A 146 -16.00 30.66 22.92
CA GLY A 146 -16.29 29.90 24.12
C GLY A 146 -16.98 28.56 23.89
N LYS A 147 -17.41 27.94 24.99
CA LYS A 147 -18.05 26.61 25.02
C LYS A 147 -19.48 26.68 24.50
N LEU A 148 -19.82 25.84 23.53
CA LEU A 148 -21.13 25.81 22.90
C LEU A 148 -21.86 24.49 23.15
N SER A 149 -23.17 24.53 22.98
CA SER A 149 -24.05 23.36 23.05
C SER A 149 -24.53 22.98 21.65
N PHE A 150 -24.52 21.68 21.36
CA PHE A 150 -24.90 21.13 20.06
C PHE A 150 -26.11 20.22 20.21
N ALA A 151 -26.94 20.17 19.16
CA ALA A 151 -28.13 19.31 19.15
C ALA A 151 -27.79 17.81 19.10
N VAL A 152 -26.62 17.46 18.56
CA VAL A 152 -26.12 16.09 18.42
C VAL A 152 -24.66 16.05 18.85
N THR A 153 -24.27 14.96 19.51
CA THR A 153 -22.87 14.68 19.88
C THR A 153 -22.42 13.37 19.23
N PRO A 154 -21.31 13.34 18.48
CA PRO A 154 -20.50 14.49 18.07
C PRO A 154 -21.28 15.39 17.09
N PRO A 155 -21.00 16.70 17.08
CA PRO A 155 -21.71 17.65 16.22
C PRO A 155 -21.49 17.36 14.73
N VAL A 156 -22.49 17.75 13.95
CA VAL A 156 -22.49 17.67 12.48
C VAL A 156 -22.60 19.05 11.84
N GLY A 157 -22.51 20.12 12.61
CA GLY A 157 -22.80 21.49 12.19
C GLY A 157 -23.44 22.29 13.33
N GLY A 158 -23.83 23.52 13.04
CA GLY A 158 -24.32 24.47 14.03
C GLY A 158 -23.27 25.54 14.34
N ASP A 159 -23.64 26.47 15.21
CA ASP A 159 -22.74 27.53 15.66
C ASP A 159 -21.47 26.93 16.29
N HIS A 160 -20.32 27.48 15.95
CA HIS A 160 -19.02 26.89 16.29
C HIS A 160 -17.94 27.98 16.42
N ASN A 161 -16.72 27.62 16.82
CA ASN A 161 -15.65 28.61 17.07
C ASN A 161 -15.00 29.07 15.77
N ALA A 162 -14.55 30.32 15.69
CA ALA A 162 -13.79 30.83 14.55
C ALA A 162 -12.43 30.12 14.36
N ALA A 163 -11.89 29.48 15.40
CA ALA A 163 -10.73 28.61 15.29
C ALA A 163 -11.17 27.21 14.81
N TRP A 164 -10.55 26.68 13.76
CA TRP A 164 -10.79 25.30 13.31
C TRP A 164 -9.72 24.34 13.85
N GLN A 165 -10.07 23.06 13.94
CA GLN A 165 -9.10 22.00 14.21
C GLN A 165 -8.33 21.68 12.92
N LYS A 166 -7.01 21.52 12.98
CA LYS A 166 -6.22 21.11 11.81
C LYS A 166 -6.72 19.76 11.27
N CYS A 167 -6.99 19.71 9.96
CA CYS A 167 -7.67 18.59 9.29
C CYS A 167 -6.92 18.09 8.05
N MET A 168 -5.59 18.00 8.14
CA MET A 168 -4.70 17.53 7.07
C MET A 168 -4.31 16.06 7.24
N GLY A 169 -5.25 15.25 7.71
CA GLY A 169 -5.03 13.85 8.05
C GLY A 169 -4.46 13.67 9.45
N ASP A 170 -4.90 14.51 10.37
CA ASP A 170 -4.38 14.58 11.74
C ASP A 170 -5.04 13.52 12.64
N VAL A 171 -4.21 12.82 13.41
CA VAL A 171 -4.64 11.82 14.40
C VAL A 171 -4.46 12.39 15.80
N TYR A 172 -5.57 12.71 16.45
CA TYR A 172 -5.59 13.17 17.83
C TYR A 172 -5.82 11.98 18.76
N ASN A 173 -4.89 11.76 19.70
CA ASN A 173 -4.96 10.66 20.68
C ASN A 173 -5.76 10.99 21.93
N ALA A 174 -6.32 12.20 22.02
CA ALA A 174 -7.18 12.66 23.10
C ALA A 174 -8.35 13.47 22.52
N PRO A 175 -9.46 13.64 23.26
CA PRO A 175 -10.61 14.39 22.79
C PRO A 175 -10.23 15.81 22.39
N ILE A 176 -10.94 16.39 21.43
CA ILE A 176 -10.77 17.77 20.95
C ILE A 176 -12.04 18.58 21.23
N ALA A 177 -11.97 19.90 21.08
CA ALA A 177 -13.10 20.77 21.26
C ALA A 177 -14.09 20.57 20.09
N ASN A 178 -15.35 20.27 20.42
CA ASN A 178 -16.43 20.11 19.45
C ASN A 178 -16.57 21.33 18.54
N GLU A 179 -16.31 22.51 19.08
CA GLU A 179 -16.41 23.79 18.40
C GLU A 179 -15.33 23.93 17.30
N HIS A 180 -14.10 23.47 17.55
CA HIS A 180 -13.04 23.46 16.56
C HIS A 180 -13.25 22.39 15.50
N ALA A 181 -13.71 21.20 15.92
CA ALA A 181 -14.03 20.11 15.01
C ALA A 181 -15.17 20.48 14.06
N THR A 182 -16.22 21.15 14.58
CA THR A 182 -17.38 21.58 13.77
C THR A 182 -16.99 22.59 12.70
N HIS A 183 -16.08 23.53 13.00
CA HIS A 183 -15.54 24.43 11.98
C HIS A 183 -14.81 23.65 10.88
N SER A 184 -13.98 22.66 11.24
CA SER A 184 -13.33 21.80 10.23
C SER A 184 -14.36 21.08 9.34
N LEU A 185 -15.50 20.67 9.88
CA LEU A 185 -16.59 20.10 9.07
C LEU A 185 -17.17 21.13 8.09
N GLU A 186 -17.28 22.40 8.50
CA GLU A 186 -17.74 23.51 7.66
C GLU A 186 -16.85 23.68 6.41
N HIS A 187 -15.54 23.50 6.58
CA HIS A 187 -14.53 23.52 5.50
C HIS A 187 -14.62 22.29 4.59
N GLY A 188 -15.40 21.27 4.97
CA GLY A 188 -15.60 20.03 4.22
C GLY A 188 -14.80 18.85 4.76
N ALA A 189 -14.22 18.95 5.96
CA ALA A 189 -13.54 17.81 6.56
C ALA A 189 -14.53 16.71 6.96
N VAL A 190 -14.01 15.47 7.02
CA VAL A 190 -14.66 14.37 7.71
C VAL A 190 -13.93 14.12 9.02
N TRP A 191 -14.68 14.17 10.11
CA TRP A 191 -14.19 13.81 11.43
C TRP A 191 -14.54 12.35 11.71
N VAL A 192 -13.53 11.53 11.95
CA VAL A 192 -13.69 10.14 12.36
C VAL A 192 -13.53 10.06 13.87
N THR A 193 -14.61 9.72 14.56
CA THR A 193 -14.64 9.55 16.02
C THR A 193 -14.75 8.10 16.40
N TYR A 194 -14.16 7.74 17.53
CA TYR A 194 -14.26 6.40 18.11
C TYR A 194 -14.46 6.50 19.62
N ASP A 195 -15.14 5.50 20.19
CA ASP A 195 -15.24 5.35 21.64
C ASP A 195 -13.86 5.03 22.21
N SER A 196 -13.51 5.63 23.36
CA SER A 196 -12.19 5.44 23.99
C SER A 196 -11.91 3.98 24.42
N LYS A 197 -12.94 3.12 24.47
CA LYS A 197 -12.85 1.69 24.74
C LYS A 197 -12.74 0.82 23.48
N LEU A 198 -12.68 1.41 22.28
CA LEU A 198 -12.52 0.67 21.03
C LEU A 198 -11.20 -0.11 21.02
N ASP A 199 -11.22 -1.32 20.47
CA ASP A 199 -10.02 -2.15 20.33
C ASP A 199 -8.92 -1.42 19.54
N ALA A 200 -7.68 -1.55 20.01
CA ALA A 200 -6.54 -0.83 19.44
C ALA A 200 -6.29 -1.16 17.96
N ALA A 201 -6.51 -2.40 17.53
CA ALA A 201 -6.34 -2.78 16.13
C ALA A 201 -7.41 -2.12 15.23
N GLN A 202 -8.62 -1.90 15.74
CA GLN A 202 -9.64 -1.13 15.02
C GLN A 202 -9.28 0.36 14.95
N VAL A 203 -8.76 0.93 16.05
CA VAL A 203 -8.27 2.31 16.06
C VAL A 203 -7.15 2.49 15.02
N ASP A 204 -6.22 1.55 14.92
CA ASP A 204 -5.12 1.61 13.94
C ASP A 204 -5.63 1.57 12.49
N LYS A 205 -6.64 0.75 12.19
CA LYS A 205 -7.32 0.76 10.88
C LYS A 205 -7.98 2.10 10.54
N LEU A 206 -8.49 2.82 11.53
CA LEU A 206 -9.02 4.17 11.33
C LEU A 206 -7.89 5.17 11.11
N LYS A 207 -6.78 5.06 11.85
CA LYS A 207 -5.59 5.90 11.66
C LYS A 207 -5.04 5.77 10.24
N GLU A 208 -4.94 4.56 9.69
CA GLU A 208 -4.48 4.34 8.32
C GLU A 208 -5.36 5.04 7.27
N ARG A 209 -6.68 5.17 7.53
CA ARG A 209 -7.61 5.88 6.65
C ARG A 209 -7.51 7.39 6.75
N VAL A 210 -7.01 7.92 7.85
CA VAL A 210 -6.98 9.36 8.13
C VAL A 210 -5.61 9.95 7.85
N THR A 211 -4.55 9.26 8.24
CA THR A 211 -3.18 9.79 8.26
C THR A 211 -2.77 10.37 6.90
N GLY A 212 -2.41 11.64 6.90
CA GLY A 212 -1.93 12.38 5.71
C GLY A 212 -2.98 12.63 4.62
N ARG A 213 -4.26 12.32 4.86
CA ARG A 213 -5.35 12.62 3.92
C ARG A 213 -5.95 13.98 4.23
N GLU A 214 -5.88 14.92 3.30
CA GLU A 214 -6.48 16.25 3.46
C GLU A 214 -7.98 16.17 3.73
N TYR A 215 -8.52 17.14 4.47
CA TYR A 215 -9.92 17.18 4.90
C TYR A 215 -10.35 15.95 5.70
N MET A 216 -9.42 15.39 6.47
CA MET A 216 -9.67 14.29 7.40
C MET A 216 -8.98 14.57 8.73
N PHE A 217 -9.61 14.12 9.80
CA PHE A 217 -8.98 14.02 11.11
C PHE A 217 -9.73 13.01 11.97
N MET A 218 -9.10 12.55 13.05
CA MET A 218 -9.74 11.66 14.01
C MET A 218 -9.41 11.99 15.45
N SER A 219 -10.34 11.70 16.35
CA SER A 219 -10.13 11.81 17.80
C SER A 219 -11.06 10.85 18.56
N PRO A 220 -10.72 10.44 19.79
CA PRO A 220 -11.67 9.77 20.65
C PRO A 220 -12.78 10.74 21.10
N VAL A 221 -13.98 10.20 21.32
CA VAL A 221 -15.09 10.90 21.98
C VAL A 221 -15.70 9.95 23.00
N ASP A 222 -15.78 10.38 24.25
CA ASP A 222 -16.34 9.56 25.32
C ASP A 222 -17.87 9.46 25.20
N ASN A 223 -18.40 8.28 25.56
CA ASN A 223 -19.84 7.99 25.57
C ASN A 223 -20.52 8.22 24.21
N LEU A 224 -19.84 7.83 23.12
CA LEU A 224 -20.30 8.02 21.74
C LEU A 224 -21.63 7.30 21.42
N GLY A 225 -21.97 6.28 22.20
CA GLY A 225 -23.16 5.42 22.02
C GLY A 225 -23.04 4.44 20.85
N SER A 226 -21.96 4.51 20.08
CA SER A 226 -21.53 3.53 19.08
C SER A 226 -20.00 3.41 19.11
N PRO A 227 -19.42 2.29 18.66
CA PRO A 227 -17.96 2.12 18.63
C PRO A 227 -17.26 3.17 17.78
N ILE A 228 -17.84 3.51 16.62
CA ILE A 228 -17.30 4.47 15.65
C ILE A 228 -18.43 5.38 15.16
N SER A 229 -18.12 6.65 14.94
CA SER A 229 -19.01 7.59 14.25
C SER A 229 -18.23 8.52 13.34
N LEU A 230 -18.77 8.80 12.17
CA LEU A 230 -18.21 9.74 11.20
C LEU A 230 -19.14 10.93 11.07
N GLN A 231 -18.56 12.12 11.01
CA GLN A 231 -19.29 13.37 10.82
C GLN A 231 -18.75 14.11 9.61
N ALA A 232 -19.67 14.65 8.83
CA ALA A 232 -19.45 15.69 7.81
C ALA A 232 -20.55 16.74 8.01
N TRP A 233 -20.42 17.93 7.42
CA TRP A 233 -21.43 18.97 7.65
C TRP A 233 -22.85 18.53 7.23
N GLY A 234 -23.72 18.35 8.21
CA GLY A 234 -25.09 17.90 8.08
C GLY A 234 -25.28 16.39 7.95
N TYR A 235 -24.22 15.58 8.08
CA TYR A 235 -24.28 14.13 7.90
C TYR A 235 -23.58 13.37 9.02
N GLN A 236 -24.18 12.27 9.44
CA GLN A 236 -23.58 11.35 10.40
C GLN A 236 -23.73 9.90 9.95
N LEU A 237 -22.70 9.10 10.18
CA LEU A 237 -22.76 7.65 10.08
C LEU A 237 -22.25 7.06 11.40
N LYS A 238 -22.94 6.03 11.91
CA LYS A 238 -22.49 5.23 13.05
C LYS A 238 -22.30 3.80 12.59
N VAL A 239 -21.16 3.20 12.97
CA VAL A 239 -20.80 1.82 12.62
C VAL A 239 -20.14 1.13 13.81
N ASP A 240 -20.19 -0.19 13.80
CA ASP A 240 -19.69 -1.01 14.91
C ASP A 240 -18.24 -1.52 14.69
N ASN A 241 -17.72 -1.42 13.46
CA ASN A 241 -16.44 -2.02 13.09
C ASN A 241 -15.68 -1.14 12.08
N ALA A 242 -14.36 -1.04 12.24
CA ALA A 242 -13.48 -0.26 11.37
C ALA A 242 -13.28 -0.83 9.95
N ASP A 243 -13.67 -2.08 9.70
CA ASP A 243 -13.67 -2.73 8.38
C ASP A 243 -14.98 -2.47 7.60
N ASP A 244 -15.94 -1.75 8.17
CA ASP A 244 -17.21 -1.47 7.51
C ASP A 244 -17.01 -0.62 6.25
N ALA A 245 -17.35 -1.18 5.08
CA ALA A 245 -17.18 -0.53 3.79
C ALA A 245 -17.94 0.81 3.66
N ARG A 246 -18.96 1.04 4.50
CA ARG A 246 -19.70 2.32 4.54
C ARG A 246 -18.83 3.48 5.00
N ILE A 247 -17.75 3.23 5.76
CA ILE A 247 -16.77 4.25 6.16
C ILE A 247 -16.16 4.88 4.91
N ASP A 248 -15.63 4.04 4.01
CA ASP A 248 -14.96 4.51 2.81
C ASP A 248 -15.97 5.15 1.83
N ALA A 249 -17.19 4.63 1.76
CA ALA A 249 -18.28 5.25 0.99
C ALA A 249 -18.64 6.65 1.53
N PHE A 250 -18.74 6.81 2.85
CA PHE A 250 -19.03 8.10 3.50
C PHE A 250 -17.94 9.12 3.21
N ILE A 251 -16.67 8.72 3.37
CA ILE A 251 -15.52 9.58 3.10
C ILE A 251 -15.51 10.02 1.62
N ARG A 252 -15.67 9.10 0.67
CA ARG A 252 -15.68 9.44 -0.77
C ARG A 252 -16.89 10.30 -1.18
N ALA A 253 -18.04 10.13 -0.53
CA ALA A 253 -19.23 10.91 -0.84
C ALA A 253 -19.13 12.34 -0.28
N LEU A 254 -18.69 12.50 0.97
CA LEU A 254 -18.94 13.74 1.72
C LEU A 254 -17.71 14.60 1.95
N ARG A 255 -16.50 14.03 1.95
CA ARG A 255 -15.27 14.82 2.13
C ARG A 255 -15.16 15.85 1.02
N VAL A 256 -14.90 17.11 1.39
CA VAL A 256 -14.93 18.33 0.56
C VAL A 256 -16.34 18.66 0.02
N ASN A 257 -17.05 17.68 -0.53
CA ASN A 257 -18.35 17.89 -1.17
C ASN A 257 -19.43 18.45 -0.24
N ALA A 258 -19.44 18.03 1.03
CA ALA A 258 -20.37 18.51 2.04
C ALA A 258 -19.97 19.88 2.64
N SER A 259 -18.89 20.53 2.18
CA SER A 259 -18.50 21.84 2.70
C SER A 259 -19.60 22.90 2.55
N MET A 260 -19.72 23.77 3.55
CA MET A 260 -20.48 25.02 3.46
C MET A 260 -19.59 26.19 3.03
N GLU A 261 -18.28 26.08 3.27
CA GLU A 261 -17.25 27.03 2.84
C GLU A 261 -16.36 26.39 1.77
N GLN A 262 -16.90 26.24 0.57
CA GLN A 262 -16.20 25.57 -0.54
C GLN A 262 -14.86 26.26 -0.85
N GLY A 263 -13.77 25.49 -0.79
CA GLY A 263 -12.41 25.99 -1.03
C GLY A 263 -11.67 26.52 0.20
N ALA A 264 -12.30 26.48 1.40
CA ALA A 264 -11.63 26.85 2.64
C ALA A 264 -10.51 25.85 3.00
N THR A 265 -9.43 26.37 3.60
CA THR A 265 -8.23 25.57 3.89
C THR A 265 -8.36 24.75 5.16
N CYS A 266 -8.14 23.44 5.05
CA CYS A 266 -7.93 22.57 6.21
C CYS A 266 -6.50 22.64 6.80
N SER A 267 -5.57 23.33 6.13
CA SER A 267 -4.21 23.57 6.61
C SER A 267 -4.17 24.73 7.61
N GLY A 268 -3.23 24.68 8.55
CA GLY A 268 -3.26 25.55 9.73
C GLY A 268 -4.32 25.09 10.74
N GLY A 269 -4.67 25.94 11.69
CA GLY A 269 -5.64 25.62 12.74
C GLY A 269 -5.03 25.02 14.01
N ILE A 270 -5.91 24.71 14.96
CA ILE A 270 -5.55 24.21 16.27
C ILE A 270 -5.07 22.76 16.17
N THR A 271 -3.98 22.46 16.86
CA THR A 271 -3.43 21.10 16.99
C THR A 271 -3.52 20.56 18.41
N ARG A 272 -3.85 21.42 19.39
CA ARG A 272 -3.99 20.99 20.78
C ARG A 272 -5.20 20.06 20.90
N THR A 273 -5.12 19.16 21.86
CA THR A 273 -6.25 18.37 22.36
C THR A 273 -6.81 18.98 23.64
N GLY A 274 -7.99 18.54 24.03
CA GLY A 274 -8.77 19.06 25.15
C GLY A 274 -10.18 19.45 24.71
N THR A 275 -11.13 19.38 25.63
CA THR A 275 -12.56 19.66 25.36
C THR A 275 -12.93 21.13 25.54
N THR A 276 -11.98 21.99 25.91
CA THR A 276 -12.18 23.42 26.10
C THR A 276 -11.74 24.14 24.83
N PRO A 277 -12.62 24.90 24.17
CA PRO A 277 -12.25 25.63 22.97
C PRO A 277 -11.25 26.74 23.29
N PHE A 278 -10.44 27.06 22.29
CA PHE A 278 -9.52 28.18 22.27
C PHE A 278 -10.06 29.23 21.32
N ASP A 279 -10.16 30.47 21.79
CA ASP A 279 -10.67 31.59 21.01
C ASP A 279 -9.51 32.31 20.32
N VAL A 280 -9.57 32.42 18.99
CA VAL A 280 -8.59 33.22 18.24
C VAL A 280 -8.73 34.70 18.61
N GLY A 281 -7.64 35.32 19.09
CA GLY A 281 -7.61 36.72 19.53
C GLY A 281 -7.74 36.95 21.04
N SER A 282 -7.67 35.89 21.86
CA SER A 282 -7.52 35.97 23.32
C SER A 282 -6.07 35.98 23.80
#